data_AF-A0A948NXR1-F1
#
_entry.id   AF-A0A948NXR1-F1
#
_cell.length_a   1.000
_cell.length_b   1.000
_cell.length_c   1.000
_cell.angle_alpha   90.00
_cell.angle_beta   90.00
_cell.angle_gamma   90.00
#
_symmetry.space_group_name_H-M   'P 1'
#
loop_
_entity.id
_entity.type
_entity.pdbx_description
1 polymer ?
#
loop_
_entity_poly.entity_id
_entity_poly.type
_entity_poly.pdbx_seq_one_letter_code
_entity_poly.pdbx_strand_id
1 'polypeptide(L)'
;MSQSSPKIILIHGNNSGRDPGGKAQDYWFPYAVKEFEKMDLEVIAKDFPDPKVARQDIWLPFLKNECGADEHSILIGHSSGAIAAMRY
;
A
#
# COMPACT_ATOMS: atom_id res chain seq x y z
N MET A 1 0.46 -18.98 -21.95
CA MET A 1 1.25 -18.45 -20.82
C MET A 1 0.30 -18.40 -19.64
N SER A 2 0.59 -19.07 -18.51
CA SER A 2 -0.25 -18.90 -17.32
C SER A 2 -0.10 -17.45 -16.84
N GLN A 3 -1.21 -16.75 -16.67
CA GLN A 3 -1.20 -15.43 -16.09
C GLN A 3 -0.64 -15.56 -14.65
N SER A 4 0.41 -14.81 -14.31
CA SER A 4 0.90 -14.76 -12.94
C SER A 4 -0.20 -14.21 -12.05
N SER A 5 -0.42 -14.81 -10.88
CA SER A 5 -1.32 -14.26 -9.87
C SER A 5 -0.90 -12.81 -9.55
N PRO A 6 -1.84 -11.86 -9.44
CA PRO A 6 -1.49 -10.48 -9.15
C PRO A 6 -0.94 -10.36 -7.72
N LYS A 7 -0.04 -9.40 -7.51
CA LYS A 7 0.40 -9.00 -6.17
C LYS A 7 -0.48 -7.88 -5.62
N ILE A 8 -0.77 -7.92 -4.33
CA ILE A 8 -1.51 -6.88 -3.64
C ILE A 8 -0.53 -5.89 -3.03
N ILE A 9 -0.75 -4.59 -3.21
CA ILE A 9 0.02 -3.54 -2.55
C ILE A 9 -0.92 -2.74 -1.66
N LEU A 10 -0.68 -2.79 -0.35
CA LEU A 10 -1.44 -2.03 0.65
C LEU A 10 -0.77 -0.66 0.87
N ILE A 11 -1.55 0.41 0.72
CA ILE A 11 -1.08 1.79 0.86
C ILE A 11 -1.84 2.46 2.01
N HIS A 12 -1.15 2.66 3.13
CA HIS A 12 -1.76 3.22 4.33
C HIS A 12 -2.14 4.71 4.16
N GLY A 13 -2.99 5.22 5.06
CA GLY A 13 -3.30 6.65 5.13
C GLY A 13 -2.14 7.45 5.71
N ASN A 14 -2.14 8.78 5.57
CA ASN A 14 -1.20 9.62 6.29
C ASN A 14 -1.56 9.71 7.79
N ASN A 15 -0.63 10.21 8.61
CA ASN A 15 -0.84 10.47 10.02
C ASN A 15 -0.56 11.94 10.35
N SER A 16 -1.61 12.68 10.69
CA SER A 16 -1.50 14.10 11.10
C SER A 16 -0.81 14.31 12.47
N GLY A 17 -0.51 13.25 13.20
CA GLY A 17 0.08 13.24 14.54
C GLY A 17 -0.95 13.24 15.67
N ARG A 18 -2.24 13.12 15.36
CA ARG A 18 -3.34 13.11 16.36
C ARG A 18 -3.78 11.72 16.80
N ASP A 19 -3.56 10.72 15.97
CA ASP A 19 -3.95 9.33 16.21
C ASP A 19 -2.79 8.37 15.89
N PRO A 20 -2.74 7.17 16.47
CA PRO A 20 -1.89 6.10 15.93
C PRO A 20 -2.33 5.78 14.50
N GLY A 21 -1.37 5.61 13.59
CA GLY A 21 -1.62 5.53 12.16
C GLY A 21 -0.39 5.82 11.31
N GLY A 22 -0.53 5.68 10.00
CA GLY A 22 0.53 6.01 9.06
C GLY A 22 1.57 4.92 8.85
N LYS A 23 1.22 3.67 9.15
CA LYS A 23 2.06 2.49 8.94
C LYS A 23 1.28 1.33 8.33
N ALA A 24 2.01 0.40 7.75
CA ALA A 24 1.46 -0.85 7.20
C ALA A 24 0.93 -1.81 8.28
N GLN A 25 1.31 -1.61 9.55
CA GLN A 25 0.84 -2.44 10.67
C GLN A 25 -0.39 -1.86 11.39
N ASP A 26 -0.92 -0.73 10.93
CA ASP A 26 -2.06 -0.07 11.57
C ASP A 26 -3.40 -0.59 11.03
N TYR A 27 -4.44 -0.43 11.84
CA TYR A 27 -5.84 -0.73 11.49
C TYR A 27 -6.05 -2.17 11.03
N TRP A 28 -6.66 -2.35 9.86
CA TRP A 28 -7.07 -3.63 9.29
C TRP A 28 -6.00 -4.25 8.38
N PHE A 29 -4.87 -3.57 8.14
CA PHE A 29 -3.84 -4.05 7.23
C PHE A 29 -3.25 -5.41 7.66
N PRO A 30 -2.87 -5.63 8.93
CA PRO A 30 -2.36 -6.94 9.36
C PRO A 30 -3.36 -8.09 9.15
N TYR A 31 -4.65 -7.81 9.37
CA TYR A 31 -5.71 -8.79 9.11
C TYR A 31 -5.83 -9.08 7.61
N ALA A 32 -5.86 -8.04 6.77
CA ALA A 32 -5.96 -8.20 5.32
C ALA A 32 -4.75 -8.94 4.73
N VAL A 33 -3.52 -8.62 5.16
CA VAL A 33 -2.30 -9.37 4.77
C VAL A 33 -2.51 -10.85 5.03
N LYS A 34 -2.87 -11.21 6.26
CA LYS A 34 -3.08 -12.62 6.66
C LYS A 34 -4.16 -13.31 5.82
N GLU A 35 -5.29 -12.63 5.55
CA GLU A 35 -6.37 -13.25 4.77
C GLU A 35 -6.02 -13.39 3.28
N PHE A 36 -5.27 -12.45 2.69
CA PHE A 36 -4.82 -12.55 1.31
C PHE A 36 -3.71 -13.60 1.14
N GLU A 37 -2.78 -13.71 2.09
CA GLU A 37 -1.74 -14.75 2.09
C GLU A 37 -2.35 -16.16 2.14
N LYS A 38 -3.46 -16.36 2.86
CA LYS A 38 -4.22 -17.64 2.84
C LYS A 38 -4.83 -17.98 1.47
N MET A 39 -4.96 -17.00 0.59
CA MET A 39 -5.42 -17.19 -0.79
C MET A 39 -4.25 -17.37 -1.77
N ASP A 40 -3.03 -17.60 -1.26
CA ASP A 40 -1.79 -17.72 -2.03
C ASP A 40 -1.48 -16.48 -2.88
N LEU A 41 -1.87 -15.29 -2.40
CA LEU A 41 -1.55 -14.01 -3.03
C LEU A 41 -0.32 -13.39 -2.36
N GLU A 42 0.60 -12.87 -3.18
CA GLU A 42 1.70 -12.04 -2.70
C GLU A 42 1.15 -10.71 -2.18
N VAL A 43 1.58 -10.28 -0.99
CA VAL A 43 1.14 -9.01 -0.38
C VAL A 43 2.35 -8.16 0.00
N ILE A 44 2.37 -6.93 -0.50
CA ILE A 44 3.35 -5.90 -0.16
C ILE A 44 2.68 -4.87 0.76
N ALA A 45 3.15 -4.79 2.00
CA ALA A 45 2.68 -3.83 2.99
C ALA A 45 3.89 -3.16 3.65
N LYS A 46 4.30 -2.00 3.10
CA LYS A 46 5.46 -1.22 3.58
C LYS A 46 5.02 0.10 4.20
N ASP A 47 5.81 0.59 5.16
CA ASP A 47 5.66 1.94 5.68
C ASP A 47 6.13 2.95 4.63
N PHE A 48 5.20 3.76 4.11
CA PHE A 48 5.52 4.82 3.17
C PHE A 48 6.27 5.95 3.90
N PRO A 49 7.34 6.49 3.29
CA PRO A 49 8.08 7.61 3.84
C PRO A 49 7.20 8.88 3.89
N ASP A 50 7.61 9.88 4.67
CA ASP A 50 6.82 11.12 4.84
C ASP A 50 5.34 10.87 5.24
N PRO A 51 5.06 10.04 6.25
CA PRO A 51 3.69 9.65 6.58
C PRO A 51 2.85 10.81 7.08
N LYS A 52 3.43 11.98 7.42
CA LYS A 52 2.69 13.14 7.91
C LYS A 52 1.97 13.90 6.80
N VAL A 53 2.68 14.17 5.71
CA VAL A 53 2.17 14.99 4.60
C VAL A 53 1.70 14.13 3.43
N ALA A 54 2.30 12.95 3.26
CA ALA A 54 2.04 12.06 2.13
C ALA A 54 2.22 12.74 0.77
N ARG A 55 3.38 13.40 0.58
CA ARG A 55 3.63 14.12 -0.67
C ARG A 55 3.71 13.15 -1.84
N GLN A 56 3.04 13.53 -2.94
CA GLN A 56 2.96 12.72 -4.16
C GLN A 56 4.34 12.43 -4.77
N ASP A 57 5.24 13.42 -4.78
CA ASP A 57 6.61 13.32 -5.30
C ASP A 57 7.52 12.38 -4.49
N ILE A 58 7.06 11.96 -3.31
CA ILE A 58 7.70 10.94 -2.47
C ILE A 58 6.95 9.60 -2.60
N TRP A 59 5.63 9.61 -2.49
CA TRP A 59 4.81 8.40 -2.41
C TRP A 59 4.71 7.65 -3.73
N LEU A 60 4.56 8.33 -4.87
CA LEU A 60 4.45 7.64 -6.16
C LEU A 60 5.77 6.98 -6.58
N PRO A 61 6.95 7.62 -6.43
CA PRO A 61 8.22 6.93 -6.66
C PRO A 61 8.44 5.75 -5.71
N PHE A 62 8.05 5.87 -4.43
CA PHE A 62 8.15 4.75 -3.48
C PHE A 62 7.23 3.59 -3.89
N LEU A 63 5.98 3.88 -4.27
CA LEU A 63 5.03 2.87 -4.77
C LEU A 63 5.58 2.13 -6.01
N LYS A 64 6.22 2.85 -6.94
CA LYS A 64 6.85 2.27 -8.13
C LYS A 64 8.08 1.44 -7.81
N ASN A 65 9.06 2.07 -7.18
CA ASN A 65 10.43 1.57 -7.15
C ASN A 65 10.64 0.62 -5.96
N GLU A 66 9.99 0.89 -4.82
CA GLU A 66 10.19 0.13 -3.59
C GLU A 66 9.07 -0.89 -3.36
N CYS A 67 7.82 -0.55 -3.65
CA CYS A 67 6.71 -1.50 -3.58
C CYS A 67 6.52 -2.31 -4.87
N GLY A 68 7.14 -1.87 -5.97
CA GLY A 68 7.12 -2.59 -7.24
C GLY A 68 5.80 -2.52 -8.00
N ALA A 69 4.99 -1.47 -7.83
CA ALA A 69 3.69 -1.38 -8.50
C ALA A 69 3.81 -1.36 -10.04
N ASP A 70 3.09 -2.26 -10.70
CA ASP A 70 3.09 -2.52 -12.14
C ASP A 70 1.68 -2.93 -12.64
N GLU A 71 1.56 -3.30 -13.92
CA GLU A 71 0.31 -3.74 -14.56
C GLU A 71 -0.28 -5.05 -13.99
N HIS A 72 0.47 -5.75 -13.14
CA HIS A 72 0.07 -6.99 -12.47
C HIS A 72 -0.18 -6.78 -10.97
N SER A 73 -0.38 -5.53 -10.56
CA SER A 73 -0.62 -5.14 -9.17
C SER A 73 -2.09 -4.79 -8.89
N ILE A 74 -2.61 -5.23 -7.74
CA ILE A 74 -3.85 -4.73 -7.17
C ILE A 74 -3.49 -3.71 -6.08
N LEU A 75 -3.80 -2.44 -6.31
CA LEU A 75 -3.56 -1.38 -5.35
C LEU A 75 -4.75 -1.23 -4.41
N ILE A 76 -4.50 -1.35 -3.11
CA ILE A 76 -5.51 -1.14 -2.07
C ILE A 76 -5.05 0.02 -1.19
N GLY A 77 -5.64 1.20 -1.44
CA GLY A 77 -5.32 2.42 -0.72
C GLY A 77 -6.36 2.78 0.35
N HIS A 78 -5.91 3.17 1.53
CA HIS A 78 -6.75 3.71 2.60
C HIS A 78 -6.56 5.22 2.75
N SER A 79 -7.65 5.99 2.76
CA SER A 79 -7.62 7.46 2.93
C SER A 79 -6.62 8.12 1.95
N SER A 80 -5.58 8.81 2.41
CA SER A 80 -4.52 9.38 1.55
C SER A 80 -3.83 8.34 0.65
N GLY A 81 -3.75 7.08 1.08
CA GLY A 81 -3.28 5.98 0.25
C GLY A 81 -4.19 5.68 -0.94
N ALA A 82 -5.51 5.92 -0.83
CA ALA A 82 -6.43 5.83 -1.96
C ALA A 82 -6.15 6.93 -3.01
N ILE A 83 -5.81 8.14 -2.55
CA ILE A 83 -5.39 9.23 -3.44
C ILE A 83 -4.09 8.87 -4.16
N ALA A 84 -3.11 8.29 -3.46
CA ALA A 84 -1.88 7.80 -4.08
C ALA A 84 -2.15 6.73 -5.14
N ALA A 85 -3.02 5.76 -4.86
CA ALA A 85 -3.43 4.74 -5.82
C ALA A 85 -4.09 5.31 -7.07
N MET A 86 -4.96 6.32 -6.95
CA MET A 86 -5.64 6.95 -8.10
C MET A 86 -4.73 7.84 -8.96
N ARG A 87 -3.63 8.33 -8.40
CA ARG A 87 -2.68 9.21 -9.10
C ARG A 87 -1.48 8.45 -9.70
N TYR A 88 -1.32 7.19 -9.33
CA TYR A 88 -0.30 6.29 -9.86
C TYR A 88 -0.70 5.79 -11.24
#